data_AF-E4YGK4-F1
#
_entry.id   AF-E4YGK4-F1
#
_cell.length_a   1.000
_cell.length_b   1.000
_cell.length_c   1.000
_cell.angle_alpha   90.00
_cell.angle_beta   90.00
_cell.angle_gamma   90.00
#
_symmetry.space_group_name_H-M   'P 1'
#
loop_
_entity.id
_entity.type
_entity.pdbx_description
1 polymer ?
#
loop_
_entity_poly.entity_id
_entity_poly.type
_entity_poly.pdbx_seq_one_letter_code
_entity_poly.pdbx_strand_id
1 'polypeptide(L)'
;MNRCFVRFHSLKTRAALNRTFDKVHISVKGNKYNDDYNCMMNRGISTPLDVAENISLRKAQSAVLAIVRPKEESLAEGDNFLFSEEYRETPVAVDINQPLEYSCNLDILSFKNASCQELDFYDEVSKAYWRTCTFLLGHAMKSAFSESFGNLSSVESLDSSVESGSFGVRIAFENDVSTWSPSEIDLQKLTRHCRNILNSSITLNLIGENAYSIDGTEASFDGPLIQSLSQIGNFAVTSITRAENGYFEILGTSLPAEFGTNHVVFGILEQKSKSLAEKNFEMRRKLHEKTLANLAKDETLLYKQWTGSYQTSDNVEIDLTGNENAEMSGLSNIIKSSAPAPNHELNKQYREFEVGRKFLRTRQALNVATAYKLRSIFKNGKFENSVYSDETKQ
;
A
#
# COMPACT_ATOMS: atom_id res chain seq x y z
N MET A 1 -0.59 -19.87 -13.20
CA MET A 1 -0.14 -18.50 -13.48
C MET A 1 -0.69 -17.92 -14.80
N ASN A 2 -1.29 -18.70 -15.73
CA ASN A 2 -1.80 -18.18 -17.03
C ASN A 2 -3.31 -17.90 -17.12
N ARG A 3 -4.03 -17.70 -15.99
CA ARG A 3 -5.51 -17.58 -16.02
C ARG A 3 -6.04 -16.14 -16.05
N CYS A 4 -5.29 -15.16 -15.55
CA CYS A 4 -5.75 -13.77 -15.50
C CYS A 4 -5.51 -13.00 -16.80
N PHE A 5 -4.36 -13.20 -17.45
CA PHE A 5 -4.03 -12.59 -18.75
C PHE A 5 -5.05 -12.90 -19.85
N VAL A 6 -5.54 -14.14 -19.90
CA VAL A 6 -6.61 -14.54 -20.83
C VAL A 6 -7.91 -13.81 -20.51
N ARG A 7 -8.20 -13.54 -19.23
CA ARG A 7 -9.54 -13.08 -18.81
C ARG A 7 -9.85 -11.67 -19.31
N PHE A 8 -8.98 -10.67 -19.13
CA PHE A 8 -9.31 -9.29 -19.53
C PHE A 8 -9.19 -9.01 -21.03
N HIS A 9 -8.16 -9.54 -21.70
CA HIS A 9 -8.13 -9.48 -23.16
C HIS A 9 -9.34 -10.24 -23.72
N SER A 10 -9.67 -11.42 -23.17
CA SER A 10 -10.92 -12.10 -23.55
C SER A 10 -12.17 -11.33 -23.20
N LEU A 11 -12.21 -10.42 -22.21
CA LEU A 11 -13.42 -9.64 -21.90
C LEU A 11 -13.61 -8.52 -22.92
N LYS A 12 -12.57 -7.75 -23.27
CA LYS A 12 -12.64 -6.79 -24.39
C LYS A 12 -12.92 -7.50 -25.72
N THR A 13 -12.25 -8.62 -26.00
CA THR A 13 -12.49 -9.42 -27.21
C THR A 13 -13.88 -10.08 -27.18
N ARG A 14 -14.38 -10.59 -26.05
CA ARG A 14 -15.74 -11.17 -25.93
C ARG A 14 -16.83 -10.12 -26.02
N ALA A 15 -16.64 -8.95 -25.42
CA ALA A 15 -17.57 -7.83 -25.54
C ALA A 15 -17.60 -7.27 -26.97
N ALA A 16 -16.45 -7.18 -27.65
CA ALA A 16 -16.39 -6.83 -29.07
C ALA A 16 -16.99 -7.92 -29.99
N LEU A 17 -17.02 -9.17 -29.55
CA LEU A 17 -17.67 -10.28 -30.27
C LEU A 17 -19.18 -10.38 -30.01
N ASN A 18 -19.73 -9.63 -29.05
CA ASN A 18 -21.18 -9.57 -28.85
C ASN A 18 -21.85 -8.79 -29.97
N ARG A 19 -23.00 -9.28 -30.44
CA ARG A 19 -23.77 -8.66 -31.54
C ARG A 19 -24.60 -7.45 -31.11
N THR A 20 -24.83 -7.27 -29.81
CA THR A 20 -25.61 -6.18 -29.22
C THR A 20 -24.70 -5.28 -28.39
N PHE A 21 -24.71 -3.99 -28.71
CA PHE A 21 -23.97 -2.98 -27.98
C PHE A 21 -24.91 -2.21 -27.08
N ASP A 22 -24.78 -2.39 -25.77
CA ASP A 22 -25.47 -1.56 -24.80
C ASP A 22 -24.78 -0.19 -24.74
N LYS A 23 -25.58 0.87 -24.58
CA LYS A 23 -25.09 2.24 -24.60
C LYS A 23 -25.16 2.85 -23.20
N VAL A 24 -24.14 3.62 -22.86
CA VAL A 24 -24.09 4.42 -21.63
C VAL A 24 -23.98 5.90 -21.98
N HIS A 25 -24.72 6.73 -21.24
CA HIS A 25 -24.69 8.18 -21.40
C HIS A 25 -23.66 8.79 -20.43
N ILE A 26 -22.67 9.49 -20.96
CA ILE A 26 -21.61 10.12 -20.19
C ILE A 26 -21.74 11.63 -20.30
N SER A 27 -21.70 12.30 -19.15
CA SER A 27 -21.64 13.76 -19.05
C SER A 27 -20.33 14.19 -18.42
N VAL A 28 -19.53 14.93 -19.16
CA VAL A 28 -18.27 15.52 -18.68
C VAL A 28 -18.51 16.99 -18.45
N LYS A 29 -18.32 17.44 -17.21
CA LYS A 29 -18.52 18.86 -16.89
C LYS A 29 -17.50 19.73 -17.59
N GLY A 30 -17.98 20.83 -18.15
CA GLY A 30 -17.17 21.88 -18.73
C GLY A 30 -16.41 22.64 -17.64
N ASN A 31 -15.20 23.09 -17.97
CA ASN A 31 -14.42 23.89 -17.04
C ASN A 31 -14.77 25.37 -17.22
N LYS A 32 -15.40 26.00 -16.21
CA LYS A 32 -15.78 27.43 -16.08
C LYS A 32 -16.43 28.10 -17.30
N TYR A 33 -15.69 28.22 -18.41
CA TYR A 33 -16.09 28.86 -19.67
C TYR A 33 -16.47 27.88 -20.77
N ASN A 34 -16.23 26.58 -20.57
CA ASN A 34 -16.61 25.54 -21.51
C ASN A 34 -17.97 24.96 -21.12
N ASP A 35 -18.77 24.65 -22.14
CA ASP A 35 -20.02 23.92 -21.97
C ASP A 35 -19.76 22.46 -21.54
N ASP A 36 -20.78 21.87 -20.91
CA ASP A 36 -20.79 20.45 -20.58
C ASP A 36 -20.77 19.60 -21.86
N TYR A 37 -19.95 18.56 -21.85
CA TYR A 37 -19.81 17.64 -22.97
C TYR A 37 -20.57 16.35 -22.67
N ASN A 38 -21.61 16.09 -23.46
CA ASN A 38 -22.41 14.87 -23.37
C ASN A 38 -22.08 13.93 -24.54
N CYS A 39 -21.84 12.66 -24.25
CA CYS A 39 -21.54 11.65 -25.26
C CYS A 39 -22.15 10.29 -24.91
N MET A 40 -22.38 9.49 -25.96
CA MET A 40 -22.89 8.12 -25.84
C MET A 40 -21.78 7.14 -26.17
N MET A 41 -21.50 6.23 -25.24
CA MET A 41 -20.40 5.26 -25.34
C MET A 41 -20.91 3.82 -25.25
N ASN A 42 -20.06 2.86 -25.58
CA ASN A 42 -20.38 1.43 -25.49
C ASN A 42 -20.12 0.91 -24.07
N ARG A 43 -21.14 0.35 -23.43
CA ARG A 43 -21.04 -0.27 -22.09
C ARG A 43 -20.00 -1.39 -22.09
N GLY A 44 -19.12 -1.40 -21.10
CA GLY A 44 -18.11 -2.45 -20.89
C GLY A 44 -17.00 -2.50 -21.94
N ILE A 45 -16.95 -1.55 -22.88
CA ILE A 45 -15.95 -1.48 -23.94
C ILE A 45 -15.24 -0.13 -23.91
N SER A 46 -16.03 0.95 -23.99
CA SER A 46 -15.50 2.31 -24.00
C SER A 46 -14.91 2.67 -22.65
N THR A 47 -13.83 3.44 -22.70
CA THR A 47 -13.04 3.87 -21.54
C THR A 47 -13.11 5.38 -21.36
N PRO A 48 -12.81 5.91 -20.16
CA PRO A 48 -12.64 7.35 -19.97
C PRO A 48 -11.62 7.97 -20.94
N LEU A 49 -10.62 7.21 -21.38
CA LEU A 49 -9.62 7.67 -22.36
C LEU A 49 -10.28 7.96 -23.72
N ASP A 50 -11.15 7.08 -24.19
CA ASP A 50 -11.90 7.29 -25.43
C ASP A 50 -12.78 8.55 -25.35
N VAL A 51 -13.35 8.83 -24.17
CA VAL A 51 -14.10 10.07 -23.92
C VAL A 51 -13.17 11.29 -23.98
N ALA A 52 -11.97 11.19 -23.39
CA ALA A 52 -10.98 12.26 -23.43
C ALA A 52 -10.51 12.57 -24.86
N GLU A 53 -10.28 11.53 -25.67
CA GLU A 53 -9.90 11.64 -27.08
C GLU A 53 -10.99 12.31 -27.92
N ASN A 54 -12.25 11.95 -27.68
CA ASN A 54 -13.40 12.57 -28.35
C ASN A 54 -13.57 14.06 -28.01
N ILE A 55 -13.14 14.49 -26.81
CA ILE A 55 -13.12 15.91 -26.44
C ILE A 55 -11.95 16.63 -27.12
N SER A 56 -10.72 16.16 -26.89
CA SER A 56 -9.52 16.67 -27.57
C SER A 56 -8.31 15.79 -27.29
N LEU A 57 -7.40 15.70 -28.27
CA LEU A 57 -6.12 15.01 -28.10
C LEU A 57 -5.31 15.55 -26.91
N ARG A 58 -5.32 16.87 -26.67
CA ARG A 58 -4.60 17.47 -25.54
C ARG A 58 -5.14 16.96 -24.20
N LYS A 59 -6.46 16.85 -24.07
CA LYS A 59 -7.09 16.34 -22.84
C LYS A 59 -6.69 14.87 -22.62
N ALA A 60 -6.73 14.05 -23.67
CA ALA A 60 -6.30 12.66 -23.62
C ALA A 60 -4.82 12.49 -23.24
N GLN A 61 -3.92 13.33 -23.74
CA GLN A 61 -2.49 13.26 -23.39
C GLN A 61 -2.19 13.67 -21.93
N SER A 62 -2.94 14.66 -21.42
CA SER A 62 -2.78 15.14 -20.05
C SER A 62 -3.56 14.34 -19.00
N ALA A 63 -4.37 13.37 -19.44
CA ALA A 63 -5.31 12.70 -18.55
C ALA A 63 -4.60 11.65 -17.71
N VAL A 64 -4.77 11.71 -16.38
CA VAL A 64 -4.08 10.83 -15.44
C VAL A 64 -5.05 9.83 -14.86
N LEU A 65 -6.17 10.33 -14.33
CA LEU A 65 -7.23 9.55 -13.69
C LEU A 65 -8.60 10.07 -14.12
N ALA A 66 -9.61 9.25 -13.90
CA ALA A 66 -11.00 9.65 -14.03
C ALA A 66 -11.70 9.56 -12.67
N ILE A 67 -12.52 10.56 -12.35
CA ILE A 67 -13.48 10.48 -11.26
C ILE A 67 -14.85 10.18 -11.85
N VAL A 68 -15.44 9.09 -11.39
CA VAL A 68 -16.74 8.61 -11.83
C VAL A 68 -17.77 8.88 -10.74
N ARG A 69 -18.85 9.57 -11.09
CA ARG A 69 -20.05 9.70 -10.24
C ARG A 69 -21.25 9.05 -10.95
N PRO A 70 -21.83 7.97 -10.42
CA PRO A 70 -22.99 7.33 -11.05
C PRO A 70 -24.18 8.29 -11.12
N LYS A 71 -25.01 8.17 -12.16
CA LYS A 71 -26.30 8.87 -12.24
C LYS A 71 -27.39 8.07 -11.54
N GLU A 72 -28.31 8.75 -10.85
CA GLU A 72 -29.45 8.14 -10.13
C GLU A 72 -30.21 7.12 -10.99
N GLU A 73 -30.41 7.42 -12.27
CA GLU A 73 -31.14 6.59 -13.23
C GLU A 73 -30.46 5.24 -13.52
N SER A 74 -29.13 5.12 -13.35
CA SER A 74 -28.38 3.90 -13.65
C SER A 74 -28.31 2.91 -12.49
N LEU A 75 -28.73 3.32 -11.29
CA LEU A 75 -28.69 2.50 -10.08
C LEU A 75 -29.83 1.47 -9.99
N ALA A 76 -30.83 1.56 -10.88
CA ALA A 76 -31.97 0.64 -10.91
C ALA A 76 -31.68 -0.71 -11.59
N GLU A 77 -30.60 -0.81 -12.38
CA GLU A 77 -30.21 -2.04 -13.09
C GLU A 77 -29.27 -2.90 -12.23
N GLY A 78 -29.81 -3.61 -11.23
CA GLY A 78 -29.33 -4.92 -10.73
C GLY A 78 -27.86 -5.17 -10.33
N ASP A 79 -26.94 -4.22 -10.46
CA ASP A 79 -25.50 -4.42 -10.28
C ASP A 79 -25.13 -4.27 -8.78
N ASN A 80 -24.96 -5.42 -8.16
CA ASN A 80 -25.18 -5.64 -6.73
C ASN A 80 -23.90 -5.68 -5.88
N PHE A 81 -22.82 -4.96 -6.22
CA PHE A 81 -21.56 -5.11 -5.45
C PHE A 81 -20.72 -3.86 -5.15
N LEU A 82 -20.92 -2.73 -5.83
CA LEU A 82 -20.11 -1.51 -5.59
C LEU A 82 -20.85 -0.36 -4.89
N PHE A 83 -22.14 -0.52 -4.62
CA PHE A 83 -22.96 0.58 -4.11
C PHE A 83 -23.87 0.12 -2.96
N SER A 84 -23.33 0.02 -1.74
CA SER A 84 -24.20 0.14 -0.55
C SER A 84 -24.77 1.56 -0.53
N GLU A 85 -25.90 1.80 0.15
CA GLU A 85 -26.58 3.10 0.16
C GLU A 85 -25.69 4.27 0.61
N GLU A 86 -24.56 4.00 1.27
CA GLU A 86 -23.51 4.94 1.66
C GLU A 86 -22.66 5.49 0.48
N TYR A 87 -22.65 4.84 -0.69
CA TYR A 87 -21.82 5.20 -1.85
C TYR A 87 -22.58 5.90 -2.98
N ARG A 88 -23.84 6.32 -2.76
CA ARG A 88 -24.65 7.00 -3.78
C ARG A 88 -24.08 8.34 -4.24
N GLU A 89 -23.22 8.97 -3.42
CA GLU A 89 -22.68 10.32 -3.67
C GLU A 89 -21.14 10.36 -3.68
N THR A 90 -20.45 9.26 -3.38
CA THR A 90 -18.99 9.30 -3.23
C THR A 90 -18.29 9.23 -4.60
N PRO A 91 -17.43 10.21 -4.92
CA PRO A 91 -16.65 10.18 -6.15
C PRO A 91 -15.64 9.03 -6.09
N VAL A 92 -15.69 8.11 -7.05
CA VAL A 92 -14.76 6.99 -7.13
C VAL A 92 -13.66 7.32 -8.15
N ALA A 93 -12.41 7.20 -7.72
CA ALA A 93 -11.25 7.33 -8.60
C ALA A 93 -11.02 6.03 -9.37
N VAL A 94 -10.97 6.14 -10.70
CA VAL A 94 -10.94 5.02 -11.64
C VAL A 94 -9.79 5.23 -12.63
N ASP A 95 -9.16 4.14 -13.05
CA ASP A 95 -8.15 4.16 -14.11
C ASP A 95 -8.78 4.61 -15.43
N ILE A 96 -8.09 5.45 -16.19
CA ILE A 96 -8.62 5.99 -17.43
C ILE A 96 -8.85 4.93 -18.53
N ASN A 97 -8.20 3.77 -18.42
CA ASN A 97 -8.32 2.64 -19.34
C ASN A 97 -9.36 1.60 -18.87
N GLN A 98 -9.98 1.82 -17.71
CA GLN A 98 -11.02 0.95 -17.18
C GLN A 98 -12.32 1.11 -18.01
N PRO A 99 -12.94 0.01 -18.47
CA PRO A 99 -14.21 0.09 -19.18
C PRO A 99 -15.33 0.67 -18.32
N LEU A 100 -16.19 1.49 -18.94
CA LEU A 100 -17.34 2.12 -18.28
C LEU A 100 -18.55 1.20 -18.32
N GLU A 101 -19.06 0.84 -17.15
CA GLU A 101 -20.16 -0.12 -17.02
C GLU A 101 -21.53 0.54 -16.87
N TYR A 102 -21.61 1.82 -16.54
CA TYR A 102 -22.87 2.52 -16.25
C TYR A 102 -22.83 3.97 -16.74
N SER A 103 -24.01 4.60 -16.85
CA SER A 103 -24.09 6.02 -17.19
C SER A 103 -23.66 6.87 -15.99
N CYS A 104 -22.74 7.80 -16.22
CA CYS A 104 -22.08 8.53 -15.14
C CYS A 104 -21.75 9.97 -15.53
N ASN A 105 -21.56 10.81 -14.52
CA ASN A 105 -20.81 12.05 -14.65
C ASN A 105 -19.32 11.74 -14.51
N LEU A 106 -18.51 12.21 -15.47
CA LEU A 106 -17.09 11.87 -15.57
C LEU A 106 -16.25 13.14 -15.49
N ASP A 107 -15.34 13.20 -14.52
CA ASP A 107 -14.31 14.25 -14.45
C ASP A 107 -12.94 13.65 -14.78
N ILE A 108 -12.32 14.15 -15.84
CA ILE A 108 -10.99 13.70 -16.27
C ILE A 108 -9.95 14.61 -15.62
N LEU A 109 -9.11 14.04 -14.75
CA LEU A 109 -8.09 14.75 -14.00
C LEU A 109 -6.76 14.78 -14.76
N SER A 110 -6.02 15.87 -14.59
CA SER A 110 -4.61 15.99 -14.99
C SER A 110 -3.75 16.45 -13.81
N PHE A 111 -2.43 16.40 -13.92
CA PHE A 111 -1.55 16.88 -12.83
C PHE A 111 -1.74 18.37 -12.52
N LYS A 112 -2.12 19.17 -13.53
CA LYS A 112 -2.39 20.61 -13.39
C LYS A 112 -3.84 20.92 -13.02
N ASN A 113 -4.78 20.04 -13.38
CA ASN A 113 -6.21 20.19 -13.14
C ASN A 113 -6.72 19.03 -12.28
N ALA A 114 -6.08 18.80 -11.12
CA ALA A 114 -6.50 17.77 -10.18
C ALA A 114 -7.64 18.23 -9.23
N SER A 115 -8.12 19.47 -9.41
CA SER A 115 -9.31 19.97 -8.72
C SER A 115 -10.54 19.88 -9.62
N CYS A 116 -11.63 19.34 -9.09
CA CYS A 116 -12.94 19.41 -9.75
C CYS A 116 -13.99 19.98 -8.79
N GLN A 117 -14.46 21.19 -9.14
CA GLN A 117 -15.58 22.03 -8.65
C GLN A 117 -15.83 22.16 -7.13
N GLU A 118 -15.52 21.18 -6.27
CA GLU A 118 -15.75 21.16 -4.82
C GLU A 118 -14.73 20.35 -4.01
N LEU A 119 -13.92 19.49 -4.65
CA LEU A 119 -12.96 18.60 -3.97
C LEU A 119 -11.60 18.61 -4.66
N ASP A 120 -10.55 18.61 -3.84
CA ASP A 120 -9.16 18.51 -4.27
C ASP A 120 -8.76 17.03 -4.35
N PHE A 121 -8.59 16.50 -5.57
CA PHE A 121 -8.15 15.12 -5.81
C PHE A 121 -6.63 15.02 -6.05
N TYR A 122 -5.87 16.04 -5.63
CA TYR A 122 -4.41 16.03 -5.71
C TYR A 122 -3.80 14.82 -5.02
N ASP A 123 -4.38 14.41 -3.89
CA ASP A 123 -3.92 13.25 -3.13
C ASP A 123 -4.08 11.96 -3.94
N GLU A 124 -5.22 11.75 -4.60
CA GLU A 124 -5.46 10.56 -5.41
C GLU A 124 -4.60 10.51 -6.66
N VAL A 125 -4.43 11.65 -7.35
CA VAL A 125 -3.52 11.75 -8.51
C VAL A 125 -2.07 11.48 -8.08
N SER A 126 -1.65 12.02 -6.94
CA SER A 126 -0.30 11.82 -6.42
C SER A 126 -0.07 10.38 -5.95
N LYS A 127 -1.05 9.78 -5.26
CA LYS A 127 -1.00 8.36 -4.88
C LYS A 127 -0.91 7.46 -6.10
N ALA A 128 -1.72 7.67 -7.14
CA ALA A 128 -1.67 6.90 -8.38
C ALA A 128 -0.31 7.05 -9.09
N TYR A 129 0.24 8.26 -9.12
CA TYR A 129 1.58 8.51 -9.65
C TYR A 129 2.67 7.73 -8.88
N TRP A 130 2.61 7.74 -7.56
CA TRP A 130 3.58 7.03 -6.71
C TRP A 130 3.45 5.52 -6.81
N ARG A 131 2.22 4.99 -6.87
CA ARG A 131 1.99 3.57 -7.15
C ARG A 131 2.60 3.15 -8.48
N THR A 132 2.45 3.98 -9.51
CA THR A 132 3.04 3.70 -10.83
C THR A 132 4.57 3.73 -10.80
N CYS A 133 5.15 4.72 -10.10
CA CYS A 133 6.60 4.81 -9.93
C CYS A 133 7.16 3.62 -9.14
N THR A 134 6.41 3.15 -8.13
CA THR A 134 6.72 1.94 -7.37
C THR A 134 6.69 0.71 -8.26
N PHE A 135 5.68 0.59 -9.14
CA PHE A 135 5.59 -0.52 -10.08
C PHE A 135 6.76 -0.53 -11.07
N LEU A 136 7.09 0.62 -11.65
CA LEU A 136 8.24 0.80 -12.53
C LEU A 136 9.54 0.40 -11.84
N LEU A 137 9.74 0.86 -10.60
CA LEU A 137 10.92 0.51 -9.80
C LEU A 137 10.99 -1.01 -9.57
N GLY A 138 9.86 -1.63 -9.21
CA GLY A 138 9.78 -3.09 -9.00
C GLY A 138 10.10 -3.88 -10.27
N HIS A 139 9.58 -3.45 -11.42
CA HIS A 139 9.92 -4.04 -12.73
C HIS A 139 11.40 -3.86 -13.06
N ALA A 140 11.95 -2.67 -12.85
CA ALA A 140 13.36 -2.39 -13.08
C ALA A 140 14.27 -3.26 -12.20
N MET A 141 13.90 -3.52 -10.95
CA MET A 141 14.64 -4.44 -10.07
C MET A 141 14.59 -5.87 -10.58
N LYS A 142 13.40 -6.38 -10.95
CA LYS A 142 13.27 -7.72 -11.54
C LYS A 142 14.14 -7.89 -12.78
N SER A 143 14.13 -6.89 -13.66
CA SER A 143 14.98 -6.87 -14.85
C SER A 143 16.47 -6.84 -14.50
N ALA A 144 16.90 -5.93 -13.62
CA ALA A 144 18.31 -5.71 -13.30
C ALA A 144 19.00 -6.91 -12.62
N PHE A 145 18.28 -7.66 -11.79
CA PHE A 145 18.86 -8.77 -11.02
C PHE A 145 18.62 -10.17 -11.60
N SER A 146 17.86 -10.28 -12.69
CA SER A 146 17.50 -11.58 -13.30
C SER A 146 18.69 -12.44 -13.76
N GLU A 147 19.85 -11.84 -14.05
CA GLU A 147 21.01 -12.58 -14.59
C GLU A 147 22.20 -12.70 -13.62
N SER A 148 22.30 -11.86 -12.58
CA SER A 148 23.59 -11.60 -11.90
C SER A 148 23.70 -12.10 -10.45
N PHE A 149 22.63 -12.13 -9.66
CA PHE A 149 22.74 -12.30 -8.19
C PHE A 149 21.76 -13.30 -7.56
N GLY A 150 21.20 -14.21 -8.37
CA GLY A 150 20.13 -15.12 -7.94
C GLY A 150 18.77 -14.48 -8.12
N ASN A 151 17.75 -15.30 -8.35
CA ASN A 151 16.40 -14.81 -8.61
C ASN A 151 15.89 -14.01 -7.40
N LEU A 152 15.26 -12.87 -7.68
CA LEU A 152 14.45 -12.15 -6.70
C LEU A 152 13.31 -13.05 -6.24
N SER A 153 13.23 -13.32 -4.94
CA SER A 153 12.18 -14.18 -4.37
C SER A 153 10.85 -13.44 -4.23
N SER A 154 10.90 -12.17 -3.82
CA SER A 154 9.73 -11.30 -3.76
C SER A 154 10.08 -9.84 -4.04
N VAL A 155 9.10 -9.13 -4.59
CA VAL A 155 9.12 -7.69 -4.81
C VAL A 155 7.79 -7.16 -4.28
N GLU A 156 7.86 -6.45 -3.16
CA GLU A 156 6.71 -5.90 -2.45
C GLU A 156 6.70 -4.38 -2.58
N SER A 157 5.55 -3.79 -2.88
CA SER A 157 5.38 -2.34 -2.84
C SER A 157 5.42 -1.85 -1.39
N LEU A 158 6.13 -0.76 -1.12
CA LEU A 158 6.08 -0.11 0.17
C LEU A 158 4.94 0.91 0.17
N ASP A 159 4.09 0.87 1.21
CA ASP A 159 3.06 1.88 1.41
C ASP A 159 3.72 3.19 1.84
N SER A 160 4.01 4.04 0.86
CA SER A 160 4.61 5.35 1.06
C SER A 160 3.56 6.45 0.92
N SER A 161 3.34 7.23 1.98
CA SER A 161 2.55 8.47 1.90
C SER A 161 3.26 9.49 1.00
N VAL A 162 2.51 10.23 0.18
CA VAL A 162 3.05 11.28 -0.71
C VAL A 162 3.84 12.33 0.07
N GLU A 163 3.46 12.60 1.32
CA GLU A 163 4.13 13.54 2.21
C GLU A 163 5.56 13.13 2.57
N SER A 164 5.87 11.83 2.47
CA SER A 164 7.22 11.33 2.75
C SER A 164 8.25 11.77 1.70
N GLY A 165 7.84 12.32 0.55
CA GLY A 165 8.73 12.68 -0.55
C GLY A 165 9.47 11.52 -1.26
N SER A 166 9.21 10.26 -0.92
CA SER A 166 9.81 9.09 -1.58
C SER A 166 8.87 7.89 -1.68
N PHE A 167 8.83 7.24 -2.85
CA PHE A 167 8.19 5.94 -3.02
C PHE A 167 9.22 4.81 -2.90
N GLY A 168 8.78 3.57 -2.70
CA GLY A 168 9.73 2.50 -2.45
C GLY A 168 9.22 1.09 -2.71
N VAL A 169 10.18 0.18 -2.87
CA VAL A 169 9.97 -1.24 -3.07
C VAL A 169 10.84 -1.99 -2.08
N ARG A 170 10.29 -3.05 -1.48
CA ARG A 170 11.03 -4.01 -0.68
C ARG A 170 11.32 -5.24 -1.54
N ILE A 171 12.58 -5.64 -1.58
CA ILE A 171 13.01 -6.83 -2.30
C ILE A 171 13.64 -7.85 -1.35
N ALA A 172 13.42 -9.12 -1.64
CA ALA A 172 14.13 -10.23 -1.05
C ALA A 172 14.84 -11.04 -2.14
N PHE A 173 15.99 -11.57 -1.79
CA PHE A 173 16.71 -12.53 -2.63
C PHE A 173 16.38 -13.96 -2.17
N GLU A 174 16.43 -14.92 -3.08
CA GLU A 174 16.18 -16.33 -2.78
C GLU A 174 17.32 -16.96 -1.96
N ASN A 175 18.56 -16.50 -2.18
CA ASN A 175 19.72 -16.87 -1.39
C ASN A 175 20.12 -15.70 -0.50
N ASP A 176 20.71 -16.00 0.67
CA ASP A 176 21.33 -14.99 1.54
C ASP A 176 22.46 -14.30 0.77
N VAL A 177 22.16 -13.15 0.16
CA VAL A 177 23.15 -12.25 -0.41
C VAL A 177 23.83 -11.54 0.76
N SER A 178 24.61 -12.29 1.54
CA SER A 178 25.27 -11.82 2.75
C SER A 178 26.33 -10.76 2.45
N THR A 179 26.86 -10.73 1.21
CA THR A 179 28.00 -9.92 0.78
C THR A 179 27.69 -8.70 -0.08
N TRP A 180 26.46 -8.51 -0.58
CA TRP A 180 26.15 -7.31 -1.39
C TRP A 180 25.88 -6.11 -0.47
N SER A 181 26.78 -5.12 -0.55
CA SER A 181 26.58 -3.80 0.02
C SER A 181 26.24 -2.82 -1.10
N PRO A 182 25.07 -2.17 -1.08
CA PRO A 182 24.68 -1.21 -2.11
C PRO A 182 25.63 -0.01 -2.12
N SER A 183 26.15 0.34 -3.29
CA SER A 183 27.02 1.51 -3.48
C SER A 183 26.28 2.67 -4.16
N GLU A 184 26.83 3.89 -4.09
CA GLU A 184 26.28 5.04 -4.82
C GLU A 184 26.31 4.84 -6.35
N ILE A 185 27.31 4.10 -6.84
CA ILE A 185 27.40 3.73 -8.26
C ILE A 185 26.23 2.84 -8.67
N ASP A 186 25.77 1.96 -7.78
CA ASP A 186 24.61 1.09 -8.06
C ASP A 186 23.32 1.90 -8.13
N LEU A 187 23.14 2.90 -7.26
CA LEU A 187 22.01 3.83 -7.34
C LEU A 187 21.96 4.57 -8.68
N GLN A 188 23.12 5.05 -9.16
CA GLN A 188 23.20 5.74 -10.46
C GLN A 188 22.90 4.79 -11.62
N LYS A 189 23.42 3.55 -11.57
CA LYS A 189 23.13 2.51 -12.58
C LYS A 189 21.65 2.13 -12.60
N LEU A 190 21.04 1.93 -11.44
CA LEU A 190 19.62 1.61 -11.31
C LEU A 190 18.73 2.77 -11.80
N THR A 191 19.10 4.01 -11.48
CA THR A 191 18.44 5.21 -12.00
C THR A 191 18.51 5.25 -13.52
N ARG A 192 19.70 4.97 -14.09
CA ARG A 192 19.88 4.92 -15.55
C ARG A 192 19.06 3.79 -16.17
N HIS A 193 18.99 2.63 -15.53
CA HIS A 193 18.18 1.50 -15.98
C HIS A 193 16.69 1.86 -16.02
N CYS A 194 16.16 2.46 -14.96
CA CYS A 194 14.76 2.93 -14.94
C CYS A 194 14.48 3.95 -16.04
N ARG A 195 15.39 4.89 -16.29
CA ARG A 195 15.25 5.86 -17.39
C ARG A 195 15.33 5.21 -18.77
N ASN A 196 16.15 4.18 -18.94
CA ASN A 196 16.18 3.42 -20.18
C ASN A 196 14.85 2.69 -20.42
N ILE A 197 14.25 2.12 -19.38
CA ILE A 197 12.92 1.50 -19.43
C ILE A 197 11.84 2.53 -19.81
N LEU A 198 11.90 3.75 -19.27
CA LEU A 198 10.99 4.84 -19.65
C LEU A 198 11.16 5.28 -21.12
N ASN A 199 12.38 5.22 -21.65
CA ASN A 199 12.68 5.57 -23.03
C ASN A 199 12.40 4.43 -24.02
N SER A 200 12.46 3.18 -23.58
CA SER A 200 11.94 2.06 -24.35
C SER A 200 10.42 2.17 -24.39
N SER A 201 9.81 1.96 -25.55
CA SER A 201 8.37 2.10 -25.80
C SER A 201 7.52 1.03 -25.10
N ILE A 202 7.74 0.84 -23.81
CA ILE A 202 7.03 -0.10 -22.95
C ILE A 202 5.70 0.53 -22.54
N THR A 203 4.64 -0.28 -22.62
CA THR A 203 3.28 0.15 -22.30
C THR A 203 2.84 -0.43 -20.96
N LEU A 204 2.11 0.37 -20.20
CA LEU A 204 1.41 -0.05 -19.00
C LEU A 204 0.03 -0.58 -19.41
N ASN A 205 -0.27 -1.84 -19.08
CA ASN A 205 -1.53 -2.47 -19.45
C ASN A 205 -2.36 -2.81 -18.22
N LEU A 206 -3.64 -2.44 -18.24
CA LEU A 206 -4.63 -2.85 -17.24
C LEU A 206 -5.11 -4.29 -17.55
N ILE A 207 -4.82 -5.24 -16.65
CA ILE A 207 -5.20 -6.66 -16.77
C ILE A 207 -6.44 -6.99 -15.91
N GLY A 208 -6.77 -6.16 -14.94
CA GLY A 208 -7.78 -6.48 -13.93
C GLY A 208 -8.22 -5.26 -13.15
N GLU A 209 -9.21 -5.44 -12.28
CA GLU A 209 -9.51 -4.44 -11.27
C GLU A 209 -8.26 -4.21 -10.41
N ASN A 210 -7.67 -3.02 -10.53
CA ASN A 210 -6.40 -2.63 -9.92
C ASN A 210 -5.21 -3.59 -10.14
N ALA A 211 -5.20 -4.34 -11.25
CA ALA A 211 -4.10 -5.24 -11.62
C ALA A 211 -3.49 -4.85 -12.97
N TYR A 212 -2.15 -4.78 -13.01
CA TYR A 212 -1.41 -4.15 -14.09
C TYR A 212 -0.25 -5.01 -14.59
N SER A 213 0.09 -4.85 -15.87
CA SER A 213 1.24 -5.48 -16.53
C SER A 213 2.21 -4.44 -17.07
N ILE A 214 3.50 -4.63 -16.81
CA ILE A 214 4.61 -4.00 -17.54
C ILE A 214 5.47 -5.13 -18.09
N ASP A 215 5.51 -5.27 -19.41
CA ASP A 215 6.36 -6.24 -20.14
C ASP A 215 6.37 -7.65 -19.51
N GLY A 216 5.17 -8.19 -19.24
CA GLY A 216 4.97 -9.52 -18.64
C GLY A 216 5.13 -9.60 -17.13
N THR A 217 5.61 -8.54 -16.46
CA THR A 217 5.58 -8.45 -15.00
C THR A 217 4.21 -7.95 -14.53
N GLU A 218 3.55 -8.75 -13.68
CA GLU A 218 2.23 -8.43 -13.14
C GLU A 218 2.34 -7.95 -11.69
N ALA A 219 1.53 -6.96 -11.32
CA ALA A 219 1.37 -6.49 -9.95
C ALA A 219 -0.06 -6.00 -9.70
N SER A 220 -0.51 -6.10 -8.45
CA SER A 220 -1.80 -5.60 -7.98
C SER A 220 -1.56 -4.45 -7.01
N PHE A 221 -2.34 -3.38 -7.12
CA PHE A 221 -2.25 -2.22 -6.24
C PHE A 221 -3.59 -1.95 -5.56
N ASP A 222 -3.56 -1.24 -4.44
CA ASP A 222 -4.77 -0.77 -3.78
C ASP A 222 -5.17 0.59 -4.37
N GLY A 223 -5.78 0.56 -5.56
CA GLY A 223 -6.27 1.75 -6.29
C GLY A 223 -5.65 1.92 -7.68
N PRO A 224 -6.05 3.00 -8.39
CA PRO A 224 -5.68 3.19 -9.79
C PRO A 224 -4.21 3.61 -9.97
N LEU A 225 -3.68 3.36 -11.16
CA LEU A 225 -2.40 3.88 -11.65
C LEU A 225 -2.63 5.02 -12.65
N ILE A 226 -1.55 5.67 -13.08
CA ILE A 226 -1.61 6.69 -14.14
C ILE A 226 -1.81 6.02 -15.51
N GLN A 227 -2.30 6.78 -16.47
CA GLN A 227 -2.56 6.31 -17.84
C GLN A 227 -1.34 5.65 -18.51
N SER A 228 -0.18 6.28 -18.44
CA SER A 228 0.99 5.90 -19.24
C SER A 228 2.31 6.19 -18.54
N LEU A 229 3.33 5.38 -18.84
CA LEU A 229 4.69 5.60 -18.32
C LEU A 229 5.33 6.88 -18.88
N SER A 230 4.88 7.38 -20.03
CA SER A 230 5.34 8.65 -20.61
C SER A 230 5.00 9.88 -19.76
N GLN A 231 4.06 9.77 -18.83
CA GLN A 231 3.74 10.84 -17.88
C GLN A 231 4.78 10.96 -16.75
N ILE A 232 5.61 9.93 -16.54
CA ILE A 232 6.73 9.96 -15.61
C ILE A 232 7.84 10.80 -16.22
N GLY A 233 8.23 11.86 -15.51
CA GLY A 233 9.31 12.74 -15.91
C GLY A 233 10.63 12.33 -15.26
N ASN A 234 11.23 13.26 -14.53
CA ASN A 234 12.48 13.00 -13.83
C ASN A 234 12.29 11.89 -12.80
N PHE A 235 13.16 10.88 -12.85
CA PHE A 235 13.14 9.72 -11.96
C PHE A 235 14.54 9.49 -11.39
N ALA A 236 14.65 9.27 -10.09
CA ALA A 236 15.91 8.97 -9.40
C ALA A 236 15.71 7.95 -8.27
N VAL A 237 16.63 6.99 -8.17
CA VAL A 237 16.73 6.07 -7.03
C VAL A 237 17.64 6.72 -5.99
N THR A 238 17.13 6.92 -4.78
CA THR A 238 17.75 7.82 -3.80
C THR A 238 18.56 7.03 -2.78
N SER A 239 18.02 5.93 -2.27
CA SER A 239 18.68 5.12 -1.24
C SER A 239 18.31 3.65 -1.35
N ILE A 240 19.22 2.79 -0.92
CA ILE A 240 19.00 1.36 -0.72
C ILE A 240 19.46 1.07 0.71
N THR A 241 18.57 0.53 1.53
CA THR A 241 18.87 0.17 2.91
C THR A 241 18.59 -1.31 3.12
N ARG A 242 19.50 -2.00 3.81
CA ARG A 242 19.29 -3.39 4.21
C ARG A 242 18.52 -3.39 5.53
N ALA A 243 17.31 -3.95 5.53
CA ALA A 243 16.51 -4.15 6.72
C ALA A 243 17.02 -5.38 7.51
N GLU A 244 16.76 -5.41 8.81
CA GLU A 244 17.24 -6.45 9.73
C GLU A 244 16.70 -7.86 9.38
N ASN A 245 15.55 -7.91 8.70
CA ASN A 245 14.89 -9.16 8.30
C ASN A 245 15.46 -9.76 6.98
N GLY A 246 16.59 -9.25 6.48
CA GLY A 246 17.23 -9.73 5.23
C GLY A 246 16.66 -9.13 3.95
N TYR A 247 15.66 -8.24 4.06
CA TYR A 247 15.09 -7.52 2.92
C TYR A 247 15.91 -6.27 2.60
N PHE A 248 15.89 -5.84 1.35
CA PHE A 248 16.40 -4.54 0.93
C PHE A 248 15.23 -3.60 0.65
N GLU A 249 15.21 -2.45 1.30
CA GLU A 249 14.27 -1.37 1.01
C GLU A 249 14.95 -0.38 0.06
N ILE A 250 14.36 -0.21 -1.11
CA ILE A 250 14.84 0.69 -2.16
C ILE A 250 13.86 1.83 -2.27
N LEU A 251 14.36 3.05 -2.15
CA LEU A 251 13.56 4.27 -2.23
C LEU A 251 13.94 5.08 -3.47
N GLY A 252 12.97 5.76 -4.02
CA GLY A 252 13.12 6.65 -5.16
C GLY A 252 12.28 7.91 -5.02
N THR A 253 12.62 8.92 -5.82
CA THR A 253 11.85 10.14 -5.97
C THR A 253 11.67 10.45 -7.46
N SER A 254 10.52 11.01 -7.81
CA SER A 254 10.20 11.34 -9.20
C SER A 254 9.22 12.49 -9.28
N LEU A 255 9.17 13.12 -10.45
CA LEU A 255 8.20 14.19 -10.74
C LEU A 255 7.56 13.98 -12.13
N PRO A 256 6.25 14.23 -12.26
CA PRO A 256 5.55 14.19 -13.54
C PRO A 256 6.21 15.07 -14.60
N ALA A 257 6.20 14.60 -15.85
CA ALA A 257 6.76 15.33 -16.98
C ALA A 257 6.09 16.70 -17.18
N GLU A 258 4.80 16.82 -16.84
CA GLU A 258 4.02 18.04 -17.01
C GLU A 258 4.51 19.25 -16.21
N PHE A 259 5.19 19.04 -15.08
CA PHE A 259 5.68 20.13 -14.22
C PHE A 259 6.96 20.78 -14.72
N GLY A 260 7.69 20.15 -15.67
CA GLY A 260 8.85 20.77 -16.34
C GLY A 260 9.87 21.39 -15.37
N THR A 261 10.38 20.60 -14.43
CA THR A 261 11.25 21.12 -13.35
C THR A 261 12.70 21.32 -13.79
N ASN A 262 13.34 22.36 -13.24
CA ASN A 262 14.76 22.63 -13.44
C ASN A 262 15.63 21.58 -12.72
N HIS A 263 16.78 21.23 -13.30
CA HIS A 263 17.75 20.27 -12.75
C HIS A 263 18.17 20.61 -11.30
N VAL A 264 18.32 21.90 -10.96
CA VAL A 264 18.65 22.33 -9.59
C VAL A 264 17.54 21.97 -8.61
N VAL A 265 16.29 22.22 -8.98
CA VAL A 265 15.12 21.94 -8.12
C VAL A 265 14.98 20.44 -7.91
N PHE A 266 15.15 19.66 -8.98
CA PHE A 266 15.14 18.21 -8.87
C PHE A 266 16.29 17.67 -7.99
N GLY A 267 17.49 18.26 -8.11
CA GLY A 267 18.63 17.91 -7.25
C GLY A 267 18.37 18.16 -5.76
N ILE A 268 17.66 19.25 -5.42
CA ILE A 268 17.25 19.52 -4.03
C ILE A 268 16.25 18.47 -3.53
N LEU A 269 15.30 18.04 -4.37
CA LEU A 269 14.34 16.98 -4.02
C LEU A 269 15.05 15.63 -3.81
N GLU A 270 16.05 15.33 -4.62
CA GLU A 270 16.88 14.13 -4.45
C GLU A 270 17.64 14.15 -3.12
N GLN A 271 18.26 15.29 -2.76
CA GLN A 271 18.95 15.41 -1.47
C GLN A 271 18.00 15.32 -0.29
N LYS A 272 16.81 15.94 -0.38
CA LYS A 272 15.79 15.87 0.67
C LYS A 272 15.27 14.45 0.87
N SER A 273 14.97 13.74 -0.21
CA SER A 273 14.51 12.35 -0.13
C SER A 273 15.58 11.41 0.44
N LYS A 274 16.87 11.62 0.11
CA LYS A 274 18.00 10.91 0.77
C LYS A 274 18.05 11.17 2.27
N SER A 275 18.05 12.44 2.69
CA SER A 275 18.10 12.80 4.11
C SER A 275 16.89 12.29 4.89
N LEU A 276 15.71 12.29 4.27
CA LEU A 276 14.48 11.81 4.90
C LEU A 276 14.46 10.28 5.00
N ALA A 277 14.98 9.56 4.01
CA ALA A 277 15.18 8.12 4.08
C ALA A 277 16.06 7.72 5.27
N GLU A 278 17.20 8.41 5.45
CA GLU A 278 18.11 8.18 6.58
C GLU A 278 17.43 8.44 7.93
N LYS A 279 16.71 9.55 8.06
CA LYS A 279 15.97 9.88 9.29
C LYS A 279 14.89 8.85 9.60
N ASN A 280 14.13 8.41 8.58
CA ASN A 280 13.09 7.41 8.74
C ASN A 280 13.67 6.04 9.10
N PHE A 281 14.83 5.69 8.55
CA PHE A 281 15.55 4.48 8.92
C PHE A 281 16.00 4.53 10.38
N GLU A 282 16.63 5.62 10.81
CA GLU A 282 17.09 5.77 12.19
C GLU A 282 15.93 5.80 13.20
N MET A 283 14.83 6.47 12.86
CA MET A 283 13.61 6.46 13.68
C MET A 283 13.05 5.05 13.84
N ARG A 284 12.94 4.28 12.75
CA ARG A 284 12.45 2.90 12.77
C ARG A 284 13.35 1.99 13.59
N ARG A 285 14.67 2.14 13.48
CA ARG A 285 15.65 1.40 14.30
C ARG A 285 15.48 1.69 15.79
N LYS A 286 15.41 2.98 16.19
CA LYS A 286 15.18 3.36 17.59
C LYS A 286 13.85 2.83 18.13
N LEU A 287 12.81 2.81 17.30
CA LEU A 287 11.51 2.28 17.68
C LEU A 287 11.55 0.75 17.84
N HIS A 288 12.28 0.05 16.97
CA HIS A 288 12.50 -1.39 17.06
C HIS A 288 13.28 -1.74 18.35
N GLU A 289 14.39 -1.06 18.62
CA GLU A 289 15.19 -1.23 19.85
C GLU A 289 14.35 -0.99 21.12
N LYS A 290 13.52 0.06 21.13
CA LYS A 290 12.57 0.31 22.24
C LYS A 290 11.54 -0.80 22.38
N THR A 291 11.02 -1.33 21.28
CA THR A 291 10.02 -2.41 21.30
C THR A 291 10.63 -3.70 21.84
N LEU A 292 11.84 -4.05 21.41
CA LEU A 292 12.61 -5.18 21.95
C LEU A 292 12.93 -5.00 23.44
N ALA A 293 13.35 -3.80 23.85
CA ALA A 293 13.60 -3.49 25.25
C ALA A 293 12.33 -3.63 26.12
N ASN A 294 11.18 -3.21 25.59
CA ASN A 294 9.89 -3.36 26.28
C ASN A 294 9.46 -4.84 26.35
N LEU A 295 9.63 -5.62 25.28
CA LEU A 295 9.38 -7.07 25.29
C LEU A 295 10.25 -7.79 26.33
N ALA A 296 11.55 -7.46 26.39
CA ALA A 296 12.46 -8.01 27.38
C ALA A 296 12.07 -7.62 28.82
N LYS A 297 11.58 -6.39 29.03
CA LYS A 297 11.02 -5.96 30.33
C LYS A 297 9.75 -6.74 30.68
N ASP A 298 8.85 -6.95 29.73
CA ASP A 298 7.62 -7.72 29.94
C ASP A 298 7.93 -9.20 30.26
N GLU A 299 8.90 -9.80 29.59
CA GLU A 299 9.35 -11.18 29.86
C GLU A 299 10.03 -11.32 31.23
N THR A 300 10.87 -10.36 31.61
CA THR A 300 11.50 -10.36 32.95
C THR A 300 10.49 -10.11 34.07
N LEU A 301 9.47 -9.28 33.85
CA LEU A 301 8.34 -9.12 34.77
C LEU A 301 7.53 -10.41 34.89
N LEU A 302 7.27 -11.11 33.78
CA LEU A 302 6.57 -12.39 33.77
C LEU A 302 7.35 -13.47 34.53
N TYR A 303 8.67 -13.53 34.33
CA TYR A 303 9.56 -14.46 35.02
C TYR A 303 9.60 -14.18 36.52
N LYS A 304 9.77 -12.91 36.94
CA LYS A 304 9.76 -12.50 38.37
C LYS A 304 8.41 -12.76 39.04
N GLN A 305 7.30 -12.62 38.30
CA GLN A 305 5.96 -12.95 38.78
C GLN A 305 5.78 -14.47 38.98
N TRP A 306 6.42 -15.29 38.13
CA TRP A 306 6.32 -16.75 38.20
C TRP A 306 7.25 -17.36 39.25
N THR A 307 8.45 -16.79 39.45
CA THR A 307 9.42 -17.26 40.46
C THR A 307 9.22 -16.65 41.84
N GLY A 308 8.31 -15.68 41.99
CA GLY A 308 8.01 -15.00 43.27
C GLY A 308 9.14 -14.15 43.82
N SER A 309 10.23 -13.98 43.05
CA SER A 309 11.44 -13.27 43.46
C SER A 309 11.39 -11.83 42.94
N TYR A 310 10.60 -10.98 43.58
CA TYR A 310 10.71 -9.53 43.40
C TYR A 310 11.87 -9.02 44.24
N GLN A 311 12.97 -8.60 43.61
CA GLN A 311 14.02 -7.88 44.32
C GLN A 311 13.62 -6.41 44.42
N THR A 312 13.72 -5.84 45.62
CA THR A 312 13.30 -4.47 45.95
C THR A 312 14.08 -3.37 45.21
N SER A 313 15.13 -3.74 44.47
CA SER A 313 15.99 -2.85 43.68
C SER A 313 15.46 -2.53 42.27
N ASP A 314 14.36 -3.15 41.82
CA ASP A 314 13.79 -2.92 40.48
C ASP A 314 12.76 -1.78 40.42
N ASN A 315 12.49 -1.11 41.55
CA ASN A 315 11.78 0.16 41.53
C ASN A 315 12.75 1.21 41.00
N VAL A 316 12.72 1.46 39.69
CA VAL A 316 13.31 2.66 39.12
C VAL A 316 12.58 3.84 39.75
N GLU A 317 13.22 4.49 40.73
CA GLU A 317 12.85 5.84 41.12
C GLU A 317 12.85 6.68 39.85
N ILE A 318 11.68 7.22 39.50
CA ILE A 318 11.58 8.27 38.49
C ILE A 318 12.35 9.45 39.08
N ASP A 319 13.55 9.68 38.56
CA ASP A 319 14.37 10.80 38.98
C ASP A 319 13.69 12.11 38.54
N LEU A 320 13.00 12.74 39.49
CA LEU A 320 12.33 14.03 39.35
C LEU A 320 13.25 15.17 39.81
N THR A 321 14.56 14.97 39.90
CA THR A 321 15.51 16.04 40.22
C THR A 321 15.83 16.92 39.00
N GLY A 322 14.77 17.43 38.40
CA GLY A 322 14.79 18.61 37.55
C GLY A 322 14.03 19.73 38.24
N ASN A 323 14.77 20.61 38.91
CA ASN A 323 14.35 21.87 39.53
C ASN A 323 13.83 21.77 40.99
N GLU A 324 14.74 22.12 41.91
CA GLU A 324 14.46 22.34 43.32
C GLU A 324 13.41 23.45 43.49
N ASN A 325 12.24 23.11 44.03
CA ASN A 325 11.36 24.05 44.70
C ASN A 325 10.75 23.37 45.94
N ALA A 326 10.83 24.06 47.08
CA ALA A 326 10.57 23.57 48.43
C ALA A 326 9.12 23.10 48.70
N GLU A 327 8.22 23.13 47.71
CA GLU A 327 6.82 22.68 47.82
C GLU A 327 6.64 21.16 47.57
N MET A 328 7.64 20.48 46.98
CA MET A 328 7.56 19.05 46.63
C MET A 328 7.84 18.08 47.79
N SER A 329 8.41 18.55 48.90
CA SER A 329 8.67 17.68 50.07
C SER A 329 7.36 17.24 50.74
N GLY A 330 6.34 18.11 50.74
CA GLY A 330 4.99 17.80 51.23
C GLY A 330 4.25 16.80 50.33
N LEU A 331 4.38 16.94 49.01
CA LEU A 331 3.70 16.08 48.03
C LEU A 331 4.33 14.67 47.96
N SER A 332 5.64 14.53 48.15
CA SER A 332 6.28 13.20 48.17
C SER A 332 5.80 12.32 49.34
N ASN A 333 5.51 12.92 50.50
CA ASN A 333 4.96 12.23 51.65
C ASN A 333 3.47 11.85 51.46
N ILE A 334 2.72 12.64 50.69
CA ILE A 334 1.31 12.35 50.32
C ILE A 334 1.22 11.25 49.27
N ILE A 335 2.15 11.19 48.32
CA ILE A 335 2.18 10.14 47.29
C ILE A 335 2.63 8.79 47.89
N LYS A 336 3.58 8.81 48.84
CA LYS A 336 3.97 7.60 49.59
C LYS A 336 2.83 7.03 50.45
N SER A 337 1.88 7.85 50.90
CA SER A 337 0.68 7.40 51.60
C SER A 337 -0.51 7.05 50.68
N SER A 338 -0.46 7.44 49.39
CA SER A 338 -1.52 7.16 48.40
C SER A 338 -1.24 5.99 47.46
N ALA A 339 -0.03 5.39 47.51
CA ALA A 339 0.25 4.16 46.78
C ALA A 339 -0.68 3.04 47.29
N PRO A 340 -1.58 2.48 46.45
CA PRO A 340 -2.52 1.48 46.92
C PRO A 340 -1.77 0.22 47.31
N ALA A 341 -2.04 -0.28 48.53
CA ALA A 341 -1.44 -1.50 49.02
C ALA A 341 -1.61 -2.66 48.01
N PRO A 342 -0.69 -3.65 47.96
CA PRO A 342 -0.70 -4.76 47.00
C PRO A 342 -2.03 -5.55 46.88
N ASN A 343 -2.91 -5.42 47.88
CA ASN A 343 -4.21 -6.09 48.00
C ASN A 343 -5.42 -5.13 47.87
N HIS A 344 -5.26 -3.96 47.24
CA HIS A 344 -6.36 -3.03 46.98
C HIS A 344 -7.31 -3.58 45.90
N GLU A 345 -8.63 -3.44 46.07
CA GLU A 345 -9.65 -4.04 45.20
C GLU A 345 -9.54 -3.64 43.72
N LEU A 346 -9.18 -2.38 43.43
CA LEU A 346 -8.92 -1.91 42.07
C LEU A 346 -7.75 -2.64 41.39
N ASN A 347 -6.70 -2.99 42.15
CA ASN A 347 -5.58 -3.78 41.63
C ASN A 347 -5.99 -5.24 41.40
N LYS A 348 -6.94 -5.76 42.18
CA LYS A 348 -7.52 -7.10 41.96
C LYS A 348 -8.37 -7.14 40.68
N GLN A 349 -9.21 -6.13 40.47
CA GLN A 349 -9.99 -5.97 39.24
C GLN A 349 -9.09 -5.82 37.99
N TYR A 350 -7.99 -5.07 38.11
CA TYR A 350 -7.00 -4.95 37.03
C TYR A 350 -6.33 -6.30 36.70
N ARG A 351 -5.98 -7.09 37.72
CA ARG A 351 -5.42 -8.46 37.53
C ARG A 351 -6.43 -9.39 36.86
N GLU A 352 -7.70 -9.36 37.28
CA GLU A 352 -8.77 -10.15 36.67
C GLU A 352 -8.99 -9.75 35.19
N PHE A 353 -8.92 -8.45 34.89
CA PHE A 353 -8.99 -7.94 33.52
C PHE A 353 -7.79 -8.36 32.65
N GLU A 354 -6.56 -8.29 33.17
CA GLU A 354 -5.37 -8.74 32.44
C GLU A 354 -5.37 -10.24 32.15
N VAL A 355 -5.82 -11.06 33.11
CA VAL A 355 -5.99 -12.50 32.91
C VAL A 355 -7.06 -12.77 31.84
N GLY A 356 -8.18 -12.06 31.86
CA GLY A 356 -9.19 -12.11 30.82
C GLY A 356 -8.66 -11.70 29.44
N ARG A 357 -7.86 -10.63 29.38
CA ARG A 357 -7.23 -10.14 28.14
C ARG A 357 -6.20 -11.12 27.57
N LYS A 358 -5.37 -11.73 28.43
CA LYS A 358 -4.42 -12.79 28.03
C LYS A 358 -5.16 -14.04 27.56
N PHE A 359 -6.21 -14.48 28.27
CA PHE A 359 -7.04 -15.61 27.84
C PHE A 359 -7.68 -15.37 26.47
N LEU A 360 -8.22 -14.17 26.23
CA LEU A 360 -8.78 -13.78 24.94
C LEU A 360 -7.74 -13.73 23.82
N ARG A 361 -6.55 -13.18 24.07
CA ARG A 361 -5.45 -13.17 23.09
C ARG A 361 -4.96 -14.58 22.76
N THR A 362 -4.79 -15.46 23.76
CA THR A 362 -4.39 -16.85 23.53
C THR A 362 -5.47 -17.61 22.76
N ARG A 363 -6.76 -17.36 23.02
CA ARG A 363 -7.86 -17.93 22.22
C ARG A 363 -7.92 -17.38 20.79
N GLN A 364 -7.67 -16.09 20.59
CA GLN A 364 -7.59 -15.51 19.24
C GLN A 364 -6.39 -16.08 18.47
N ALA A 365 -5.23 -16.21 19.11
CA ALA A 365 -4.05 -16.84 18.53
C ALA A 365 -4.25 -18.33 18.24
N LEU A 366 -4.90 -19.08 19.15
CA LEU A 366 -5.29 -20.47 18.92
C LEU A 366 -6.31 -20.58 17.80
N ASN A 367 -7.32 -19.71 17.75
CA ASN A 367 -8.32 -19.69 16.67
C ASN A 367 -7.69 -19.39 15.31
N VAL A 368 -6.73 -18.45 15.26
CA VAL A 368 -5.93 -18.16 14.06
C VAL A 368 -5.04 -19.34 13.70
N ALA A 369 -4.36 -19.97 14.65
CA ALA A 369 -3.53 -21.16 14.42
C ALA A 369 -4.37 -22.37 13.97
N THR A 370 -5.55 -22.60 14.56
CA THR A 370 -6.50 -23.62 14.10
C THR A 370 -7.11 -23.27 12.75
N ALA A 371 -7.33 -21.99 12.43
CA ALA A 371 -7.77 -21.56 11.10
C ALA A 371 -6.67 -21.76 10.05
N TYR A 372 -5.40 -21.53 10.41
CA TYR A 372 -4.24 -21.84 9.56
C TYR A 372 -4.05 -23.36 9.39
N LYS A 373 -4.26 -24.15 10.44
CA LYS A 373 -4.18 -25.62 10.40
C LYS A 373 -5.34 -26.24 9.63
N LEU A 374 -6.57 -25.73 9.78
CA LEU A 374 -7.71 -26.12 8.96
C LEU A 374 -7.48 -25.71 7.49
N ARG A 375 -6.99 -24.50 7.22
CA ARG A 375 -6.62 -24.07 5.87
C ARG A 375 -5.50 -24.91 5.25
N SER A 376 -4.54 -25.42 6.03
CA SER A 376 -3.49 -26.31 5.53
C SER A 376 -4.00 -27.74 5.28
N ILE A 377 -4.94 -28.22 6.10
CA ILE A 377 -5.64 -29.50 5.89
C ILE A 377 -6.53 -29.44 4.63
N PHE A 378 -7.21 -28.32 4.36
CA PHE A 378 -8.02 -28.14 3.16
C PHE A 378 -7.21 -27.82 1.88
N LYS A 379 -5.92 -27.45 2.00
CA LYS A 379 -5.03 -27.22 0.84
C LYS A 379 -4.44 -28.51 0.28
N ASN A 380 -4.26 -29.54 1.11
CA ASN A 380 -3.77 -30.85 0.69
C ASN A 380 -4.93 -31.84 0.62
N GLY A 381 -5.77 -31.68 -0.40
CA GLY A 381 -6.83 -32.62 -0.73
C GLY A 381 -6.27 -33.95 -1.23
N LYS A 382 -5.97 -34.86 -0.31
CA LYS A 382 -5.96 -36.31 -0.53
C LYS A 382 -6.35 -37.02 0.78
N PHE A 383 -7.64 -37.30 0.93
CA PHE A 383 -8.08 -38.38 1.80
C PHE A 383 -7.79 -39.70 1.08
N GLU A 384 -6.61 -40.27 1.30
CA GLU A 384 -6.30 -41.66 0.97
C GLU A 384 -6.38 -42.50 2.26
N ASN A 385 -7.47 -43.29 2.33
CA ASN A 385 -7.75 -44.48 3.13
C ASN A 385 -6.79 -44.89 4.28
N SER A 386 -7.34 -44.94 5.50
CA SER A 386 -7.09 -46.03 6.46
C SER A 386 -8.47 -46.54 6.94
N VAL A 387 -9.00 -47.57 6.29
CA VAL A 387 -8.94 -48.97 6.75
C VAL A 387 -9.37 -49.11 8.21
N TYR A 388 -10.68 -49.32 8.41
CA TYR A 388 -11.21 -50.06 9.56
C TYR A 388 -11.34 -51.52 9.14
N SER A 389 -10.42 -52.32 9.65
CA SER A 389 -10.54 -53.75 9.93
C SER A 389 -9.86 -53.90 11.28
N ASP A 390 -10.28 -54.65 12.27
CA ASP A 390 -11.48 -55.38 12.62
C ASP A 390 -11.23 -55.76 14.12
N GLU A 391 -12.18 -56.42 14.79
CA GLU A 391 -11.95 -57.15 16.06
C GLU A 391 -11.71 -56.29 17.33
N THR A 392 -12.46 -56.37 18.44
CA THR A 392 -13.28 -57.43 19.04
C THR A 392 -14.13 -56.80 20.17
N LYS A 393 -15.36 -57.28 20.36
CA LYS A 393 -15.88 -57.90 21.61
C LYS A 393 -17.40 -57.74 21.77
N GLN A 394 -18.03 -58.93 21.78
CA GLN A 394 -19.35 -59.33 22.31
C GLN A 394 -20.57 -59.08 21.44
#